data_AF-A0A556U5K6-F1
#
_entry.id   AF-A0A556U5K6-F1
#
_cell.length_a   1.000
_cell.length_b   1.000
_cell.length_c   1.000
_cell.angle_alpha   90.00
_cell.angle_beta   90.00
_cell.angle_gamma   90.00
#
_symmetry.space_group_name_H-M   'P 1'
#
loop_
_entity.id
_entity.type
_entity.pdbx_description
1 polymer ?
#
loop_
_entity_poly.entity_id
_entity_poly.type
_entity_poly.pdbx_seq_one_letter_code
_entity_poly.pdbx_strand_id
1 'polypeptide(L)'
;MGFSYPSTGKLYGQSVQCTTYSYKQFQKISQQLAYVNPYTYNCSIPPAFYTEVPEMAQICAGKTVTVSPRRKLENLMSVKGETFLSFAKSHNYVDDIYTGWIAQTLKTDLLVETWQREPYQLPSNCSLPYHVMNIKRVCLSKLVTFSSYDDHSKWCVSWEYKPQWTCIGDLNRDRRQAWRGGALLCTQNALVYKTFRSAVDWYKNCL
;
A
#
# COMPACT_ATOMS: atom_id res chain seq x y z
N MET A 1 -13.42 -22.79 -8.83
CA MET A 1 -11.97 -22.80 -9.19
C MET A 1 -11.25 -21.94 -8.17
N GLY A 2 -10.19 -22.45 -7.54
CA GLY A 2 -9.46 -21.76 -6.47
C GLY A 2 -8.43 -20.76 -7.00
N PHE A 3 -8.07 -19.77 -6.18
CA PHE A 3 -6.93 -18.89 -6.44
C PHE A 3 -5.62 -19.67 -6.20
N SER A 4 -4.67 -19.54 -7.12
CA SER A 4 -3.30 -20.04 -6.94
C SER A 4 -2.32 -18.91 -7.17
N TYR A 5 -1.21 -18.89 -6.43
CA TYR A 5 -0.16 -17.91 -6.67
C TYR A 5 0.40 -18.09 -8.09
N PRO A 6 0.53 -17.01 -8.88
CA PRO A 6 1.16 -17.10 -10.17
C PRO A 6 2.62 -17.52 -10.01
N SER A 7 3.21 -18.12 -11.05
CA SER A 7 4.62 -18.52 -11.04
C SER A 7 5.57 -17.37 -10.68
N THR A 8 5.21 -16.14 -11.07
CA THR A 8 5.95 -14.91 -10.72
C THR A 8 6.01 -14.64 -9.21
N GLY A 9 5.03 -15.13 -8.44
CA GLY A 9 5.04 -15.04 -6.97
C GLY A 9 6.12 -15.89 -6.30
N LYS A 10 6.79 -16.78 -7.05
CA LYS A 10 7.96 -17.54 -6.57
C LYS A 10 9.30 -16.89 -6.94
N LEU A 11 9.29 -16.00 -7.93
CA LEU A 11 10.50 -15.45 -8.53
C LEU A 11 10.91 -14.12 -7.89
N TYR A 12 9.93 -13.25 -7.66
CA TYR A 12 10.18 -11.88 -7.22
C TYR A 12 9.95 -11.69 -5.72
N GLY A 13 10.67 -10.74 -5.14
CA GLY A 13 10.46 -10.33 -3.75
C GLY A 13 9.00 -9.95 -3.48
N GLN A 14 8.52 -10.18 -2.26
CA GLN A 14 7.18 -9.78 -1.86
C GLN A 14 7.15 -9.43 -0.37
N SER A 15 6.31 -8.47 -0.02
CA SER A 15 5.99 -8.12 1.36
C SER A 15 4.56 -8.55 1.68
N VAL A 16 4.35 -9.09 2.87
CA VAL A 16 3.01 -9.44 3.38
C VAL A 16 2.84 -8.83 4.75
N GLN A 17 1.68 -8.20 4.98
CA GLN A 17 1.26 -7.73 6.29
C GLN A 17 -0.04 -8.42 6.68
N CYS A 18 -0.07 -8.98 7.88
CA CYS A 18 -1.29 -9.50 8.50
C CYS A 18 -1.52 -8.75 9.81
N THR A 19 -2.77 -8.35 10.07
CA THR A 19 -3.12 -7.61 11.29
C THR A 19 -4.45 -8.13 11.81
N THR A 20 -4.50 -8.42 13.11
CA THR A 20 -5.73 -8.85 13.77
C THR A 20 -6.50 -7.63 14.23
N TYR A 21 -7.72 -7.47 13.70
CA TYR A 21 -8.64 -6.38 14.03
C TYR A 21 -9.84 -6.91 14.80
N SER A 22 -10.33 -6.11 15.76
CA SER A 22 -11.66 -6.36 16.33
C SER A 22 -12.73 -6.11 15.27
N TYR A 23 -13.88 -6.78 15.38
CA TYR A 23 -15.00 -6.62 14.44
C TYR A 23 -15.43 -5.16 14.23
N LYS A 24 -15.34 -4.32 15.28
CA LYS A 24 -15.66 -2.87 15.20
C LYS A 24 -14.88 -2.09 14.13
N GLN A 25 -13.74 -2.62 13.66
CA GLN A 25 -12.94 -1.99 12.60
C GLN A 25 -13.45 -2.37 11.19
N PHE A 26 -14.25 -3.44 11.06
CA PHE A 26 -14.63 -4.00 9.76
C PHE A 26 -15.54 -3.07 8.94
N GLN A 27 -16.33 -2.21 9.58
CA GLN A 27 -17.08 -1.19 8.84
C GLN A 27 -16.14 -0.24 8.10
N LYS A 28 -15.05 0.22 8.74
CA LYS A 28 -14.03 1.06 8.09
C LYS A 28 -13.26 0.30 7.01
N ILE A 29 -12.94 -0.97 7.27
CA ILE A 29 -12.25 -1.83 6.29
C ILE A 29 -13.15 -2.07 5.07
N SER A 30 -14.45 -2.32 5.27
CA SER A 30 -15.48 -2.44 4.22
C SER A 30 -15.48 -1.20 3.34
N GLN A 31 -15.51 -0.01 3.95
CA GLN A 31 -15.42 1.25 3.23
C GLN A 31 -14.11 1.39 2.45
N GLN A 32 -12.96 1.08 3.04
CA GLN A 32 -11.66 1.15 2.35
C GLN A 32 -11.60 0.20 1.14
N LEU A 33 -12.17 -1.01 1.24
CA LEU A 33 -12.26 -1.95 0.12
C LEU A 33 -13.12 -1.43 -1.04
N ALA A 34 -14.13 -0.59 -0.77
CA ALA A 34 -14.92 0.06 -1.82
C ALA A 34 -14.05 0.95 -2.73
N TYR A 35 -13.05 1.63 -2.17
CA TYR A 35 -12.10 2.43 -2.93
C TYR A 35 -11.16 1.55 -3.75
N VAL A 36 -10.62 0.49 -3.15
CA VAL A 36 -9.72 -0.46 -3.81
C VAL A 36 -10.43 -1.17 -4.97
N ASN A 37 -11.72 -1.48 -4.81
CA ASN A 37 -12.55 -2.24 -5.75
C ASN A 37 -11.85 -3.54 -6.21
N PRO A 38 -11.52 -4.45 -5.28
CA PRO A 38 -10.77 -5.66 -5.61
C PRO A 38 -11.59 -6.61 -6.48
N TYR A 39 -10.89 -7.34 -7.35
CA TYR A 39 -11.50 -8.45 -8.06
C TYR A 39 -11.74 -9.61 -7.08
N THR A 40 -13.01 -9.91 -6.82
CA THR A 40 -13.42 -10.91 -5.82
C THR A 40 -13.65 -12.26 -6.49
N TYR A 41 -12.81 -13.25 -6.17
CA TYR A 41 -12.90 -14.60 -6.73
C TYR A 41 -13.74 -15.56 -5.88
N ASN A 42 -13.76 -15.34 -4.56
CA ASN A 42 -14.55 -16.08 -3.60
C ASN A 42 -14.90 -15.14 -2.44
N CYS A 43 -16.14 -15.18 -1.97
CA CYS A 43 -16.55 -14.41 -0.82
C CYS A 43 -17.54 -15.19 0.05
N SER A 44 -17.35 -15.07 1.35
CA SER A 44 -18.29 -15.56 2.36
C SER A 44 -18.43 -14.49 3.44
N ILE A 45 -19.63 -13.97 3.58
CA ILE A 45 -20.04 -13.10 4.69
C ILE A 45 -21.29 -13.75 5.29
N PRO A 46 -21.35 -14.02 6.61
CA PRO A 46 -22.59 -14.52 7.21
C PRO A 46 -23.72 -13.48 7.05
N PRO A 47 -24.97 -13.89 6.74
CA PRO A 47 -26.07 -12.97 6.46
C PRO A 47 -26.32 -11.93 7.56
N ALA A 48 -26.08 -12.29 8.82
CA ALA A 48 -26.21 -11.40 9.97
C ALA A 48 -25.33 -10.14 9.88
N PHE A 49 -24.23 -10.17 9.12
CA PHE A 49 -23.27 -9.07 9.02
C PHE A 49 -23.44 -8.20 7.77
N TYR A 50 -24.37 -8.52 6.85
CA TYR A 50 -24.51 -7.79 5.59
C TYR A 50 -24.77 -6.30 5.76
N THR A 51 -25.55 -5.93 6.76
CA THR A 51 -25.88 -4.53 7.06
C THR A 51 -24.76 -3.79 7.80
N GLU A 52 -23.86 -4.52 8.45
CA GLU A 52 -22.73 -3.98 9.22
C GLU A 52 -21.50 -3.71 8.34
N VAL A 53 -21.37 -4.45 7.22
CA VAL A 53 -20.31 -4.28 6.20
C VAL A 53 -20.90 -4.15 4.78
N PRO A 54 -21.71 -3.11 4.52
CA PRO A 54 -22.54 -3.04 3.32
C PRO A 54 -21.73 -2.91 2.02
N GLU A 55 -20.59 -2.24 2.02
CA GLU A 55 -19.73 -2.14 0.83
C GLU A 55 -19.08 -3.48 0.50
N MET A 56 -18.59 -4.20 1.52
CA MET A 56 -18.04 -5.54 1.35
C MET A 56 -19.11 -6.50 0.83
N ALA A 57 -20.35 -6.44 1.35
CA ALA A 57 -21.46 -7.23 0.85
C ALA A 57 -21.78 -6.93 -0.63
N GLN A 58 -21.72 -5.67 -1.05
CA GLN A 58 -21.88 -5.28 -2.46
C GLN A 58 -20.75 -5.80 -3.34
N ILE A 59 -19.49 -5.68 -2.89
CA ILE A 59 -18.32 -6.21 -3.59
C ILE A 59 -18.45 -7.73 -3.78
N CYS A 60 -18.90 -8.44 -2.74
CA CYS A 60 -19.16 -9.88 -2.79
C CYS A 60 -20.28 -10.28 -3.73
N ALA A 61 -21.25 -9.38 -3.95
CA ALA A 61 -22.29 -9.52 -4.97
C ALA A 61 -21.82 -9.13 -6.38
N GLY A 62 -20.51 -8.87 -6.58
CA GLY A 62 -19.93 -8.46 -7.86
C GLY A 62 -20.26 -7.03 -8.27
N LYS A 63 -20.73 -6.20 -7.34
CA LYS A 63 -21.10 -4.80 -7.61
C LYS A 63 -19.90 -3.88 -7.36
N THR A 64 -19.71 -2.94 -8.27
CA THR A 64 -18.80 -1.81 -8.06
C THR A 64 -19.48 -0.79 -7.17
N VAL A 65 -18.86 -0.47 -6.03
CA VAL A 65 -19.38 0.52 -5.08
C VAL A 65 -18.99 1.92 -5.53
N THR A 66 -19.96 2.83 -5.63
CA THR A 66 -19.69 4.24 -5.90
C THR A 66 -19.08 4.89 -4.66
N VAL A 67 -17.90 5.50 -4.82
CA VAL A 67 -17.21 6.21 -3.73
C VAL A 67 -17.05 7.69 -4.02
N SER A 68 -17.25 8.53 -3.01
CA SER A 68 -16.98 9.97 -3.06
C SER A 68 -16.50 10.44 -1.67
N PRO A 69 -15.43 11.25 -1.56
CA PRO A 69 -14.53 11.72 -2.63
C PRO A 69 -13.72 10.58 -3.26
N ARG A 70 -12.77 10.86 -4.17
CA ARG A 70 -12.01 9.85 -4.93
C ARG A 70 -10.96 9.05 -4.11
N ARG A 71 -10.78 9.39 -2.83
CA ARG A 71 -9.79 8.81 -1.92
C ARG A 71 -10.25 8.95 -0.46
N LYS A 72 -9.78 8.10 0.44
CA LYS A 72 -10.17 8.10 1.85
C LYS A 72 -9.03 7.66 2.77
N LEU A 73 -8.76 8.48 3.77
CA LEU A 73 -7.90 8.14 4.90
C LEU A 73 -8.77 7.64 6.05
N GLU A 74 -8.41 6.51 6.64
CA GLU A 74 -9.04 5.96 7.84
C GLU A 74 -8.01 5.57 8.89
N ASN A 75 -8.41 5.70 10.16
CA ASN A 75 -7.63 5.19 11.29
C ASN A 75 -8.16 3.81 11.69
N LEU A 76 -7.29 2.81 11.61
CA LEU A 76 -7.55 1.45 12.06
C LEU A 76 -6.75 1.14 13.32
N MET A 77 -7.29 0.27 14.18
CA MET A 77 -6.63 -0.13 15.43
C MET A 77 -6.68 -1.65 15.58
N SER A 78 -5.51 -2.28 15.75
CA SER A 78 -5.43 -3.71 16.00
C SER A 78 -5.98 -4.08 17.38
N VAL A 79 -6.23 -5.37 17.61
CA VAL A 79 -6.67 -5.87 18.93
C VAL A 79 -5.69 -5.58 20.07
N LYS A 80 -4.41 -5.31 19.76
CA LYS A 80 -3.38 -4.93 20.74
C LYS A 80 -3.15 -3.42 20.83
N GLY A 81 -4.01 -2.62 20.21
CA GLY A 81 -3.94 -1.16 20.30
C GLY A 81 -2.95 -0.49 19.34
N GLU A 82 -2.31 -1.24 18.44
CA GLU A 82 -1.46 -0.63 17.40
C GLU A 82 -2.33 0.10 16.37
N THR A 83 -2.01 1.36 16.12
CA THR A 83 -2.76 2.22 15.21
C THR A 83 -2.14 2.23 13.83
N PHE A 84 -2.99 2.18 12.81
CA PHE A 84 -2.60 2.26 11.41
C PHE A 84 -3.38 3.34 10.68
N LEU A 85 -2.71 4.02 9.76
CA LEU A 85 -3.34 4.89 8.77
C LEU A 85 -3.59 4.08 7.49
N SER A 86 -4.86 3.88 7.14
CA SER A 86 -5.29 3.24 5.90
C SER A 86 -5.56 4.31 4.86
N PHE A 87 -4.69 4.42 3.87
CA PHE A 87 -4.87 5.25 2.69
C PHE A 87 -5.47 4.40 1.58
N ALA A 88 -6.68 4.69 1.11
CA ALA A 88 -7.24 4.07 -0.08
C ALA A 88 -7.63 5.09 -1.15
N LYS A 89 -7.32 4.78 -2.40
CA LYS A 89 -7.74 5.55 -3.58
C LYS A 89 -8.61 4.69 -4.49
N SER A 90 -9.55 5.34 -5.18
CA SER A 90 -10.25 4.72 -6.30
C SER A 90 -9.53 4.98 -7.62
N HIS A 91 -9.97 4.28 -8.67
CA HIS A 91 -9.46 4.46 -10.03
C HIS A 91 -9.59 5.90 -10.55
N ASN A 92 -10.48 6.71 -9.96
CA ASN A 92 -10.68 8.11 -10.33
C ASN A 92 -9.61 9.05 -9.76
N TYR A 93 -8.86 8.65 -8.72
CA TYR A 93 -7.72 9.41 -8.23
C TYR A 93 -6.46 8.98 -9.00
N VAL A 94 -6.09 9.75 -10.02
CA VAL A 94 -5.08 9.34 -11.01
C VAL A 94 -3.65 9.74 -10.65
N ASP A 95 -3.47 10.57 -9.62
CA ASP A 95 -2.14 10.99 -9.19
C ASP A 95 -1.37 9.81 -8.55
N ASP A 96 -0.04 9.92 -8.55
CA ASP A 96 0.83 9.04 -7.78
C ASP A 96 0.46 9.15 -6.29
N ILE A 97 -0.14 8.10 -5.73
CA ILE A 97 -0.61 8.07 -4.35
C ILE A 97 0.50 8.41 -3.34
N TYR A 98 1.74 8.01 -3.63
CA TYR A 98 2.87 8.27 -2.75
C TYR A 98 3.21 9.76 -2.74
N THR A 99 3.39 10.34 -3.93
CA THR A 99 3.80 11.74 -4.13
C THR A 99 2.67 12.73 -3.83
N GLY A 100 1.53 12.56 -4.48
CA GLY A 100 0.41 13.50 -4.42
C GLY A 100 -0.43 13.41 -3.14
N TRP A 101 -0.23 12.37 -2.32
CA TRP A 101 -1.03 12.20 -1.11
C TRP A 101 -0.28 11.76 0.13
N ILE A 102 0.37 10.58 0.13
CA ILE A 102 0.90 10.00 1.37
C ILE A 102 2.01 10.88 1.95
N ALA A 103 3.04 11.22 1.16
CA ALA A 103 4.14 12.07 1.63
C ALA A 103 3.62 13.41 2.17
N GLN A 104 2.66 14.03 1.47
CA GLN A 104 2.08 15.31 1.86
C GLN A 104 1.25 15.23 3.14
N THR A 105 0.55 14.11 3.34
CA THR A 105 -0.28 13.89 4.54
C THR A 105 0.58 13.59 5.76
N LEU A 106 1.59 12.73 5.59
CA LEU A 106 2.51 12.33 6.66
C LEU A 106 3.55 13.42 6.97
N LYS A 107 3.68 14.42 6.09
CA LYS A 107 4.62 15.53 6.23
C LYS A 107 6.06 15.06 6.37
N THR A 108 6.45 14.12 5.50
CA THR A 108 7.81 13.60 5.44
C THR A 108 8.13 13.15 4.03
N ASP A 109 9.40 13.29 3.66
CA ASP A 109 9.96 12.65 2.48
C ASP A 109 9.89 11.13 2.63
N LEU A 110 9.68 10.43 1.52
CA LEU A 110 9.53 8.97 1.48
C LEU A 110 10.56 8.31 0.57
N LEU A 111 11.07 7.18 1.02
CA LEU A 111 11.79 6.19 0.21
C LEU A 111 10.79 5.10 -0.16
N VAL A 112 10.54 4.90 -1.46
CA VAL A 112 9.50 3.98 -1.95
C VAL A 112 10.11 2.83 -2.75
N GLU A 113 9.82 1.61 -2.32
CA GLU A 113 10.11 0.36 -3.02
C GLU A 113 8.82 -0.12 -3.69
N THR A 114 8.87 -0.28 -5.01
CA THR A 114 7.82 -0.89 -5.81
C THR A 114 8.44 -1.57 -7.00
N TRP A 115 7.70 -2.48 -7.63
CA TRP A 115 8.16 -3.14 -8.84
C TRP A 115 8.40 -2.14 -9.97
N GLN A 116 9.68 -1.93 -10.31
CA GLN A 116 10.10 -0.90 -11.26
C GLN A 116 10.49 -1.51 -12.60
N ARG A 117 9.59 -1.36 -13.59
CA ARG A 117 9.75 -1.89 -14.93
C ARG A 117 9.83 -0.77 -15.95
N GLU A 118 10.94 -0.71 -16.66
CA GLU A 118 11.10 0.18 -17.81
C GLU A 118 10.13 -0.16 -18.95
N PRO A 119 9.62 0.86 -19.68
CA PRO A 119 9.79 2.31 -19.50
C PRO A 119 8.64 2.98 -18.70
N TYR A 120 7.93 2.24 -17.83
CA TYR A 120 6.66 2.70 -17.25
C TYR A 120 6.76 3.24 -15.82
N GLN A 121 7.87 3.01 -15.14
CA GLN A 121 8.10 3.49 -13.78
C GLN A 121 8.10 5.02 -13.74
N LEU A 122 7.48 5.58 -12.71
CA LEU A 122 7.57 7.01 -12.43
C LEU A 122 8.95 7.34 -11.87
N PRO A 123 9.58 8.47 -12.25
CA PRO A 123 10.83 8.90 -11.64
C PRO A 123 10.63 9.32 -10.18
N SER A 124 11.73 9.46 -9.44
CA SER A 124 11.72 10.16 -8.15
C SER A 124 11.17 11.58 -8.36
N ASN A 125 10.39 12.08 -7.40
CA ASN A 125 9.68 13.34 -7.55
C ASN A 125 9.94 14.25 -6.34
N CYS A 126 10.46 15.45 -6.63
CA CYS A 126 10.71 16.51 -5.66
C CYS A 126 10.01 17.83 -6.06
N SER A 127 8.91 17.75 -6.80
CA SER A 127 8.15 18.94 -7.23
C SER A 127 7.13 19.42 -6.20
N LEU A 128 6.89 18.64 -5.13
CA LEU A 128 5.98 18.97 -4.04
C LEU A 128 6.77 19.14 -2.73
N PRO A 129 6.20 19.77 -1.68
CA PRO A 129 6.92 20.07 -0.44
C PRO A 129 7.55 18.86 0.26
N TYR A 130 6.93 17.69 0.16
CA TYR A 130 7.50 16.43 0.67
C TYR A 130 7.81 15.50 -0.50
N HIS A 131 9.05 15.05 -0.58
CA HIS A 131 9.63 14.36 -1.72
C HIS A 131 9.41 12.85 -1.68
N VAL A 132 9.46 12.21 -2.85
CA VAL A 132 9.34 10.76 -2.97
C VAL A 132 10.41 10.19 -3.89
N MET A 133 11.39 9.53 -3.29
CA MET A 133 12.52 8.92 -3.97
C MET A 133 12.31 7.41 -4.15
N ASN A 134 12.62 6.91 -5.34
CA ASN A 134 12.57 5.47 -5.61
C ASN A 134 13.77 4.76 -5.00
N ILE A 135 13.51 3.77 -4.16
CA ILE A 135 14.47 2.72 -3.83
C ILE A 135 14.79 1.98 -5.13
N LYS A 136 16.03 1.58 -5.29
CA LYS A 136 16.53 0.92 -6.50
C LYS A 136 17.26 -0.38 -6.19
N ARG A 137 17.72 -0.53 -4.95
CA ARG A 137 18.35 -1.74 -4.44
C ARG A 137 17.96 -1.94 -2.99
N VAL A 138 17.55 -3.17 -2.68
CA VAL A 138 17.16 -3.63 -1.35
C VAL A 138 18.22 -4.62 -0.86
N CYS A 139 18.61 -4.52 0.41
CA CYS A 139 19.56 -5.42 1.07
C CYS A 139 18.95 -5.96 2.37
N LEU A 140 18.51 -7.21 2.37
CA LEU A 140 17.95 -7.86 3.56
C LEU A 140 19.04 -8.42 4.48
N SER A 141 20.19 -8.77 3.90
CA SER A 141 21.38 -9.23 4.61
C SER A 141 22.60 -9.15 3.69
N LYS A 142 23.81 -9.38 4.21
CA LYS A 142 25.05 -9.45 3.40
C LYS A 142 24.99 -10.43 2.22
N LEU A 143 24.09 -11.42 2.27
CA LEU A 143 23.93 -12.46 1.25
C LEU A 143 22.72 -12.22 0.33
N VAL A 144 21.82 -11.31 0.69
CA VAL A 144 20.54 -11.12 -0.02
C VAL A 144 20.36 -9.64 -0.35
N THR A 145 20.86 -9.27 -1.52
CA THR A 145 20.73 -7.94 -2.11
C THR A 145 20.17 -8.09 -3.52
N PHE A 146 19.15 -7.31 -3.85
CA PHE A 146 18.48 -7.38 -5.15
C PHE A 146 18.00 -6.02 -5.63
N SER A 147 17.78 -5.93 -6.95
CA SER A 147 17.25 -4.73 -7.60
C SER A 147 15.74 -4.63 -7.38
N SER A 148 15.20 -3.41 -7.32
CA SER A 148 13.74 -3.17 -7.34
C SER A 148 13.06 -3.65 -8.64
N TYR A 149 13.84 -4.01 -9.67
CA TYR A 149 13.35 -4.72 -10.85
C TYR A 149 12.89 -6.16 -10.52
N ASP A 150 13.51 -6.78 -9.52
CA ASP A 150 13.28 -8.16 -9.08
C ASP A 150 12.39 -8.23 -7.83
N ASP A 151 11.77 -7.11 -7.44
CA ASP A 151 10.91 -7.02 -6.27
C ASP A 151 9.47 -6.64 -6.64
N HIS A 152 8.52 -7.48 -6.25
CA HIS A 152 7.09 -7.21 -6.35
C HIS A 152 6.51 -6.58 -5.08
N SER A 153 7.31 -6.41 -4.02
CA SER A 153 6.91 -5.72 -2.81
C SER A 153 6.52 -4.27 -3.13
N LYS A 154 5.61 -3.72 -2.32
CA LYS A 154 5.21 -2.31 -2.41
C LYS A 154 5.17 -1.75 -0.99
N TRP A 155 6.19 -1.00 -0.65
CA TRP A 155 6.30 -0.39 0.65
C TRP A 155 7.05 0.93 0.57
N CYS A 156 6.89 1.75 1.60
CA CYS A 156 7.70 2.95 1.74
C CYS A 156 8.04 3.21 3.19
N VAL A 157 9.11 3.97 3.40
CA VAL A 157 9.54 4.44 4.72
C VAL A 157 9.83 5.93 4.71
N SER A 158 9.69 6.60 5.85
CA SER A 158 10.18 7.98 5.98
C SER A 158 11.69 8.04 5.73
N TRP A 159 12.11 9.02 4.93
CA TRP A 159 13.52 9.26 4.63
C TRP A 159 14.28 9.67 5.89
N GLU A 160 13.77 10.69 6.59
CA GLU A 160 14.24 11.06 7.91
C GLU A 160 13.93 9.95 8.94
N TYR A 161 14.82 9.83 9.92
CA TYR A 161 14.71 8.82 10.98
C TYR A 161 13.70 9.18 12.07
N LYS A 162 13.36 10.47 12.23
CA LYS A 162 12.46 10.95 13.30
C LYS A 162 10.98 10.57 13.09
N PRO A 163 10.40 10.66 11.88
CA PRO A 163 8.97 10.35 11.68
C PRO A 163 8.62 8.86 11.84
N GLN A 164 9.56 7.97 11.55
CA GLN A 164 9.45 6.51 11.69
C GLN A 164 8.25 5.86 10.98
N TRP A 165 7.83 6.42 9.84
CA TRP A 165 6.72 5.86 9.08
C TRP A 165 7.16 4.66 8.26
N THR A 166 6.37 3.60 8.27
CA THR A 166 6.41 2.51 7.28
C THR A 166 5.03 2.29 6.72
N CYS A 167 4.89 2.21 5.40
CA CYS A 167 3.65 1.84 4.74
C CYS A 167 3.85 0.62 3.85
N ILE A 168 2.87 -0.28 3.81
CA ILE A 168 2.85 -1.46 2.94
C ILE A 168 1.52 -1.47 2.18
N GLY A 169 1.54 -1.81 0.89
CA GLY A 169 0.30 -1.82 0.10
C GLY A 169 0.37 -2.56 -1.23
N ASP A 170 -0.47 -2.14 -2.17
CA ASP A 170 -0.78 -2.91 -3.38
C ASP A 170 -0.54 -2.15 -4.71
N LEU A 171 -0.09 -0.89 -4.67
CA LEU A 171 0.16 -0.06 -5.83
C LEU A 171 1.66 0.14 -6.12
N ASN A 172 2.06 -0.16 -7.36
CA ASN A 172 3.38 0.25 -7.85
C ASN A 172 3.40 1.74 -8.24
N ARG A 173 4.58 2.37 -8.23
CA ARG A 173 4.81 3.69 -8.86
C ARG A 173 5.04 3.54 -10.38
N ASP A 174 3.98 3.18 -11.09
CA ASP A 174 3.98 2.93 -12.55
C ASP A 174 2.79 3.65 -13.20
N ARG A 175 3.00 4.34 -14.33
CA ARG A 175 1.94 5.11 -15.02
C ARG A 175 0.72 4.28 -15.42
N ARG A 176 0.88 2.98 -15.66
CA ARG A 176 -0.23 2.06 -15.99
C ARG A 176 -1.11 1.75 -14.77
N GLN A 177 -0.61 2.02 -13.57
CA GLN A 177 -1.32 1.80 -12.29
C GLN A 177 -2.10 3.04 -11.85
N ALA A 178 -1.94 4.19 -12.52
CA ALA A 178 -2.61 5.44 -12.18
C ALA A 178 -4.14 5.27 -12.05
N TRP A 179 -4.73 4.49 -12.96
CA TRP A 179 -6.17 4.23 -13.07
C TRP A 179 -6.64 3.00 -12.29
N ARG A 180 -5.83 2.47 -11.37
CA ARG A 180 -6.24 1.37 -10.49
C ARG A 180 -6.65 1.90 -9.13
N GLY A 181 -7.68 1.31 -8.54
CA GLY A 181 -7.90 1.42 -7.11
C GLY A 181 -6.77 0.70 -6.35
N GLY A 182 -6.51 1.13 -5.12
CA GLY A 182 -5.50 0.52 -4.29
C GLY A 182 -5.32 1.25 -2.96
N ALA A 183 -4.55 0.65 -2.07
CA ALA A 183 -4.37 1.11 -0.73
C ALA A 183 -2.98 0.83 -0.15
N LEU A 184 -2.65 1.62 0.86
CA LEU A 184 -1.48 1.47 1.71
C LEU A 184 -1.88 1.55 3.18
N LEU A 185 -1.31 0.66 4.00
CA LEU A 185 -1.46 0.68 5.44
C LEU A 185 -0.16 1.15 6.07
N CYS A 186 -0.19 2.27 6.79
CA CYS A 186 0.97 2.89 7.41
C CYS A 186 0.97 2.73 8.93
N THR A 187 2.14 2.48 9.52
CA THR A 187 2.38 2.39 10.97
C THR A 187 3.60 3.24 11.36
N GLN A 188 3.64 3.66 12.62
CA GLN A 188 4.83 4.25 13.26
C GLN A 188 5.53 3.27 14.21
N ASN A 189 5.28 1.97 14.06
CA ASN A 189 5.96 0.96 14.86
C ASN A 189 7.47 1.02 14.61
N ALA A 190 8.22 1.43 15.64
CA ALA A 190 9.65 1.66 15.54
C ALA A 190 10.44 0.41 15.10
N LEU A 191 9.99 -0.79 15.48
CA LEU A 191 10.65 -2.05 15.07
C LEU A 191 10.43 -2.34 13.59
N VAL A 192 9.20 -2.14 13.10
CA VAL A 192 8.86 -2.27 11.68
C VAL A 192 9.67 -1.25 10.88
N TYR A 193 9.66 0.02 11.30
CA TYR A 193 10.43 1.07 10.65
C TYR A 193 11.91 0.77 10.59
N LYS A 194 12.53 0.41 11.72
CA LYS A 194 13.96 0.08 11.76
C LYS A 194 14.29 -1.06 10.79
N THR A 195 13.43 -2.07 10.71
CA THR A 195 13.62 -3.22 9.82
C THR A 195 13.58 -2.80 8.35
N PHE A 196 12.50 -2.15 7.91
CA PHE A 196 12.36 -1.73 6.51
C PHE A 196 13.38 -0.65 6.12
N ARG A 197 13.66 0.30 7.02
CA ARG A 197 14.64 1.36 6.77
C ARG A 197 16.06 0.83 6.63
N SER A 198 16.39 -0.24 7.35
CA SER A 198 17.69 -0.93 7.23
C SER A 198 17.82 -1.71 5.93
N ALA A 199 16.70 -2.09 5.31
CA ALA A 199 16.68 -2.79 4.04
C ALA A 199 16.96 -1.88 2.83
N VAL A 200 16.90 -0.55 3.00
CA VAL A 200 17.20 0.39 1.93
C VAL A 200 18.71 0.47 1.71
N ASP A 201 19.19 -0.07 0.60
CA ASP A 201 20.61 -0.06 0.25
C ASP A 201 20.98 1.08 -0.70
N TRP A 202 20.18 1.27 -1.76
CA TRP A 202 20.36 2.39 -2.67
C TRP A 202 19.03 2.93 -3.18
N TYR A 203 18.93 4.25 -3.29
CA TYR A 203 17.78 4.95 -3.86
C TYR A 203 18.23 6.05 -4.81
N LYS A 204 17.40 6.34 -5.82
CA LYS A 204 17.66 7.40 -6.78
C LYS A 204 17.08 8.71 -6.26
N ASN A 205 17.95 9.69 -6.02
CA ASN A 205 17.52 11.04 -5.68
C ASN A 205 16.83 11.75 -6.86
N CYS A 206 16.18 12.87 -6.59
CA CYS A 206 15.76 13.77 -7.66
C CYS A 206 17.00 14.37 -8.34
N LEU A 207 16.91 14.55 -9.65
CA LEU A 207 17.92 15.25 -10.44
C LEU A 207 17.73 16.75 -10.30
#